data_AF-A0AAU6IYG4-F1
#
_entry.id   AF-A0AAU6IYG4-F1
#
_cell.length_a   1.000
_cell.length_b   1.000
_cell.length_c   1.000
_cell.angle_alpha   90.00
_cell.angle_beta   90.00
_cell.angle_gamma   90.00
#
_symmetry.space_group_name_H-M   'P 1'
#
loop_
_entity.id
_entity.type
_entity.pdbx_description
1 polymer ?
#
loop_
_entity_poly.entity_id
_entity_poly.type
_entity_poly.pdbx_seq_one_letter_code
_entity_poly.pdbx_strand_id
1 'polypeptide(L)'
;MNTAVCVFVGMVIGALLVARRARRTAARAEAGEAVLFRVGANLPDEGRRYSLGRVLAGGEFRWIPRWPWTRLRRLPADLRYVRAREATSREMLWLPIGVLVIECASAAGPVRLWARREHALLIVEMIRRTGTPNLSMP
;
A
#
# COMPACT_ATOMS: atom_id res chain seq x y z
N MET A 1 -37.66 22.66 -20.55
CA MET A 1 -37.43 21.29 -21.06
C MET A 1 -35.93 20.96 -21.13
N ASN A 2 -35.10 21.39 -20.17
CA ASN A 2 -33.62 21.29 -20.25
C ASN A 2 -32.97 20.47 -19.11
N THR A 3 -33.65 20.29 -17.98
CA THR A 3 -33.13 19.55 -16.82
C THR A 3 -33.16 18.04 -17.01
N ALA A 4 -34.18 17.50 -17.69
CA ALA A 4 -34.30 16.07 -17.96
C ALA A 4 -33.17 15.54 -18.87
N VAL A 5 -32.71 16.34 -19.84
CA VAL A 5 -31.63 15.99 -20.76
C VAL A 5 -30.28 15.95 -20.03
N CYS A 6 -29.99 16.91 -19.13
CA CYS A 6 -28.74 16.93 -18.37
C CYS A 6 -28.60 15.73 -17.41
N VAL A 7 -29.69 15.30 -16.78
CA VAL A 7 -29.69 14.14 -15.88
C VAL A 7 -29.43 12.84 -16.65
N PHE A 8 -30.01 12.69 -17.84
CA PHE A 8 -29.77 11.54 -18.71
C PHE A 8 -28.31 11.48 -19.18
N VAL A 9 -27.75 12.62 -19.62
CA VAL A 9 -26.35 12.70 -20.04
C VAL A 9 -25.40 12.36 -18.87
N GLY A 10 -25.68 12.86 -17.66
CA GLY A 10 -24.91 12.54 -16.46
C GLY A 10 -24.93 11.05 -16.10
N MET A 11 -26.10 10.40 -16.20
CA MET A 11 -26.25 8.96 -15.97
C MET A 11 -25.50 8.11 -16.99
N VAL A 12 -25.59 8.48 -18.28
CA VAL A 12 -24.91 7.75 -19.36
C VAL A 12 -23.39 7.86 -19.22
N ILE A 13 -22.87 9.05 -18.90
CA ILE A 13 -21.43 9.25 -18.66
C ILE A 13 -20.98 8.48 -17.42
N GLY A 14 -21.76 8.53 -16.33
CA GLY A 14 -21.48 7.77 -15.10
C GLY A 14 -21.41 6.26 -15.35
N ALA A 15 -22.39 5.71 -16.08
CA ALA A 15 -22.42 4.29 -16.44
C ALA A 15 -21.24 3.89 -17.34
N LEU A 16 -20.88 4.72 -18.33
CA LEU A 16 -19.71 4.49 -19.18
C LEU A 16 -18.40 4.50 -18.41
N LEU A 17 -18.25 5.39 -17.43
CA LEU A 17 -17.07 5.44 -16.57
C LEU A 17 -16.98 4.24 -15.64
N VAL A 18 -18.10 3.81 -15.05
CA VAL A 18 -18.17 2.59 -14.22
C VAL A 18 -17.86 1.35 -15.06
N ALA A 19 -18.45 1.22 -16.25
CA ALA A 19 -18.20 0.11 -17.16
C ALA A 19 -16.75 0.08 -17.64
N ARG A 20 -16.15 1.23 -17.97
CA ARG A 20 -14.71 1.31 -18.29
C ARG A 20 -13.83 0.92 -17.10
N ARG A 21 -14.23 1.29 -15.88
CA ARG A 21 -13.49 0.94 -14.67
C ARG A 21 -13.60 -0.55 -14.38
N ALA A 22 -14.78 -1.14 -14.55
CA ALA A 22 -15.05 -2.57 -14.43
C ALA A 22 -14.27 -3.39 -15.46
N ARG A 23 -14.24 -2.93 -16.73
CA ARG A 23 -13.43 -3.56 -17.79
C ARG A 23 -11.94 -3.45 -17.51
N ARG A 24 -11.47 -2.32 -16.97
CA ARG A 24 -10.07 -2.19 -16.54
C ARG A 24 -9.75 -3.07 -15.35
N THR A 25 -10.66 -3.27 -14.40
CA THR A 25 -10.42 -4.21 -13.29
C THR A 25 -10.48 -5.67 -13.74
N ALA A 26 -11.38 -6.02 -14.67
CA ALA A 26 -11.46 -7.35 -15.27
C ALA A 26 -10.21 -7.66 -16.11
N ALA A 27 -9.79 -6.74 -16.98
CA ALA A 27 -8.57 -6.90 -17.78
C ALA A 27 -7.30 -6.99 -16.91
N ARG A 28 -7.28 -6.36 -15.73
CA ARG A 28 -6.17 -6.50 -14.76
C ARG A 28 -6.21 -7.82 -14.00
N ALA A 29 -7.40 -8.32 -13.66
CA ALA A 29 -7.56 -9.63 -13.06
C ALA A 29 -7.22 -10.76 -14.06
N GLU A 30 -7.63 -10.62 -15.32
CA GLU A 30 -7.33 -11.56 -16.41
C GLU A 30 -5.85 -11.54 -16.82
N ALA A 31 -5.17 -10.39 -16.71
CA ALA A 31 -3.74 -10.28 -16.97
C ALA A 31 -2.85 -10.83 -15.84
N GLY A 32 -3.43 -11.39 -14.77
CA GLY A 32 -2.68 -11.81 -13.58
C GLY A 32 -1.96 -10.62 -12.89
N GLU A 33 -2.47 -9.40 -13.10
CA GLU A 33 -1.81 -8.16 -12.67
C GLU A 33 -1.81 -8.12 -11.14
N ALA A 34 -0.65 -8.43 -10.56
CA ALA A 34 -0.53 -8.67 -9.14
C ALA A 34 -1.09 -7.53 -8.29
N VAL A 35 -1.92 -7.89 -7.30
CA VAL A 35 -2.74 -6.95 -6.55
C VAL A 35 -1.86 -5.96 -5.81
N LEU A 36 -1.95 -4.66 -6.15
CA LEU A 36 -1.13 -3.62 -5.51
C LEU A 36 -1.85 -3.02 -4.30
N PHE A 37 -1.33 -3.23 -3.10
CA PHE A 37 -1.81 -2.59 -1.88
C PHE A 37 -1.17 -1.22 -1.68
N ARG A 38 -1.94 -0.24 -1.20
CA ARG A 38 -1.38 1.06 -0.78
C ARG A 38 -0.73 0.90 0.59
N VAL A 39 0.53 1.30 0.67
CA VAL A 39 1.33 1.25 1.90
C VAL A 39 2.16 2.52 1.96
N GLY A 40 2.06 3.26 3.06
CA GLY A 40 3.01 4.34 3.29
C GLY A 40 4.13 3.89 4.21
N ALA A 41 5.29 4.54 4.08
CA ALA A 41 6.49 4.17 4.83
C ALA A 41 7.23 5.40 5.34
N ASN A 42 7.84 5.29 6.51
CA ASN A 42 8.76 6.28 7.06
C ASN A 42 10.00 5.62 7.68
N LEU A 43 11.06 6.43 7.78
CA LEU A 43 12.29 6.13 8.51
C LEU A 43 12.33 7.13 9.68
N PRO A 44 11.93 6.73 10.90
CA PRO A 44 11.84 7.64 12.05
C PRO A 44 13.15 8.37 12.34
N ASP A 45 14.28 7.67 12.20
CA ASP A 45 15.62 8.20 12.51
C ASP A 45 16.05 9.31 11.54
N GLU A 46 15.52 9.28 10.30
CA GLU A 46 15.74 10.35 9.32
C GLU A 46 14.72 11.50 9.46
N GLY A 47 13.86 11.47 10.48
CA GLY A 47 12.81 12.48 10.72
C GLY A 47 11.78 12.58 9.60
N ARG A 48 11.72 11.59 8.70
CA ARG A 48 10.92 11.68 7.48
C ARG A 48 9.43 11.46 7.78
N ARG A 49 8.58 12.28 7.15
CA ARG A 49 7.14 12.01 7.07
C ARG A 49 6.87 10.76 6.23
N TYR A 50 5.71 10.15 6.43
CA TYR A 50 5.26 9.02 5.63
C TYR A 50 5.22 9.36 4.15
N SER A 51 5.89 8.52 3.37
CA SER A 51 5.89 8.55 1.92
C SER A 51 4.95 7.46 1.41
N LEU A 52 4.06 7.81 0.48
CA LEU A 52 3.10 6.85 -0.07
C LEU A 52 3.74 5.99 -1.16
N GLY A 53 3.50 4.68 -1.08
CA GLY A 53 3.90 3.72 -2.09
C GLY A 53 2.88 2.60 -2.26
N ARG A 54 3.32 1.54 -2.93
CA ARG A 54 2.56 0.33 -3.17
C ARG A 54 3.39 -0.91 -2.89
N VAL A 55 2.73 -1.99 -2.53
CA VAL A 55 3.33 -3.31 -2.34
C VAL A 55 2.56 -4.30 -3.20
N LEU A 56 3.29 -5.20 -3.85
CA LEU A 56 2.74 -6.25 -4.71
C LEU A 56 2.27 -7.43 -3.88
N ALA A 57 1.00 -7.84 -3.97
CA ALA A 57 0.50 -9.01 -3.25
C ALA A 57 1.13 -10.31 -3.78
N GLY A 58 1.33 -11.28 -2.89
CA GLY A 58 1.66 -12.67 -3.26
C GLY A 58 3.14 -12.95 -3.51
N GLY A 59 4.02 -11.96 -3.38
CA GLY A 59 5.47 -12.12 -3.52
C GLY A 59 6.25 -11.67 -2.29
N GLU A 60 7.56 -11.49 -2.46
CA GLU A 60 8.41 -10.85 -1.45
C GLU A 60 7.96 -9.42 -1.19
N PHE A 61 8.21 -8.93 0.03
CA PHE A 61 7.90 -7.56 0.36
C PHE A 61 8.76 -6.60 -0.45
N ARG A 62 8.16 -5.92 -1.43
CA ARG A 62 8.79 -4.84 -2.19
C ARG A 62 7.92 -3.59 -2.18
N TRP A 63 8.38 -2.58 -1.46
CA TRP A 63 7.76 -1.27 -1.45
C TRP A 63 8.22 -0.43 -2.64
N ILE A 64 7.26 0.08 -3.41
CA ILE A 64 7.51 0.89 -4.59
C ILE A 64 6.94 2.30 -4.35
N PRO A 65 7.73 3.37 -4.50
CA PRO A 65 7.23 4.72 -4.31
C PRO A 65 6.12 5.03 -5.31
N ARG A 66 5.07 5.74 -4.87
CA ARG A 66 3.94 6.08 -5.74
C ARG A 66 4.34 7.03 -6.87
N TRP A 67 5.29 7.93 -6.62
CA TRP A 67 5.66 8.98 -7.56
C TRP A 67 7.19 9.06 -7.74
N PRO A 68 7.66 9.45 -8.93
CA PRO A 68 9.07 9.73 -9.20
C PRO A 68 9.66 10.91 -8.41
N TRP A 69 8.92 11.59 -7.55
CA TRP A 69 9.41 12.65 -6.65
C TRP A 69 9.11 12.35 -5.18
N THR A 70 8.69 11.12 -4.85
CA THR A 70 8.54 10.70 -3.45
C THR A 70 9.90 10.77 -2.75
N ARG A 71 9.97 11.44 -1.59
CA ARG A 71 11.22 11.66 -0.85
C ARG A 71 11.89 10.33 -0.43
N LEU A 72 11.10 9.38 0.05
CA LEU A 72 11.57 8.03 0.32
C LEU A 72 11.56 7.21 -0.98
N ARG A 73 12.73 6.74 -1.39
CA ARG A 73 12.91 6.03 -2.67
C ARG A 73 12.96 4.53 -2.53
N ARG A 74 13.54 4.07 -1.44
CA ARG A 74 13.78 2.67 -1.14
C ARG A 74 13.61 2.44 0.35
N LEU A 75 13.22 1.23 0.69
CA LEU A 75 13.29 0.70 2.04
C LEU A 75 14.48 -0.25 2.15
N PRO A 76 15.01 -0.47 3.36
CA PRO A 76 15.92 -1.58 3.62
C PRO A 76 15.29 -2.89 3.17
N ALA A 77 16.11 -3.82 2.67
CA ALA A 77 15.66 -5.13 2.19
C ALA A 77 15.43 -6.11 3.36
N ASP A 78 16.14 -5.91 4.46
CA ASP A 78 16.19 -6.77 5.65
C ASP A 78 15.14 -6.39 6.71
N LEU A 79 13.93 -6.09 6.27
CA LEU A 79 12.84 -5.72 7.19
C LEU A 79 12.43 -6.92 8.05
N ARG A 80 12.40 -6.70 9.36
CA ARG A 80 11.89 -7.66 10.34
C ARG A 80 10.69 -7.05 11.05
N TYR A 81 9.56 -7.74 10.98
CA TYR A 81 8.36 -7.33 11.70
C TYR A 81 8.62 -7.32 13.22
N VAL A 82 8.25 -6.24 13.88
CA VAL A 82 8.28 -6.11 15.35
C VAL A 82 6.87 -6.18 15.91
N ARG A 83 6.00 -5.26 15.50
CA ARG A 83 4.59 -5.22 15.95
C ARG A 83 3.70 -4.43 15.00
N ALA A 84 2.40 -4.63 15.09
CA ALA A 84 1.38 -3.78 14.48
C ALA A 84 0.53 -3.13 15.58
N ARG A 85 0.24 -1.84 15.44
CA ARG A 85 -0.56 -1.08 16.39
C ARG A 85 -1.42 -0.03 15.69
N GLU A 86 -2.34 0.57 16.43
CA GLU A 86 -3.06 1.74 15.95
C GLU A 86 -2.15 2.97 15.84
N ALA A 87 -2.51 3.89 14.96
CA ALA A 87 -1.85 5.18 14.84
C ALA A 87 -2.05 5.99 16.14
N THR A 88 -0.98 6.62 16.62
CA THR A 88 -1.08 7.59 17.72
C THR A 88 -1.81 8.85 17.25
N SER A 89 -2.32 9.67 18.20
CA SER A 89 -3.00 10.94 17.88
C SER A 89 -2.16 11.87 17.00
N ARG A 90 -0.82 11.88 17.19
CA ARG A 90 0.10 12.66 16.35
C ARG A 90 0.26 12.09 14.94
N GLU A 91 0.24 10.77 14.80
CA GLU A 91 0.32 10.09 13.51
C GLU A 91 -0.99 10.23 12.71
N MET A 92 -2.15 10.30 13.38
CA MET A 92 -3.45 10.52 12.74
C MET A 92 -3.53 11.81 11.92
N LEU A 93 -2.69 12.81 12.20
CA LEU A 93 -2.57 14.02 11.38
C LEU A 93 -2.05 13.77 9.96
N TRP A 94 -1.34 12.65 9.76
CA TRP A 94 -0.66 12.30 8.50
C TRP A 94 -1.12 10.97 7.91
N LEU A 95 -1.84 10.18 8.70
CA LEU A 95 -2.28 8.85 8.35
C LEU A 95 -3.79 8.82 8.07
N PRO A 96 -4.25 8.06 7.07
CA PRO A 96 -5.68 7.85 6.88
C PRO A 96 -6.32 7.21 8.12
N ILE A 97 -7.58 7.52 8.37
CA ILE A 97 -8.36 6.88 9.44
C ILE A 97 -8.45 5.37 9.19
N GLY A 98 -8.37 4.57 10.26
CA GLY A 98 -8.56 3.13 10.21
C GLY A 98 -7.35 2.34 9.69
N VAL A 99 -6.16 2.95 9.65
CA VAL A 99 -4.91 2.24 9.30
C VAL A 99 -4.23 1.68 10.56
N LEU A 100 -3.42 0.65 10.35
CA LEU A 100 -2.45 0.16 11.33
C LEU A 100 -1.06 0.64 10.96
N VAL A 101 -0.29 0.98 11.98
CA VAL A 101 1.14 1.22 11.89
C VAL A 101 1.85 -0.10 12.18
N ILE A 102 2.64 -0.56 11.22
CA ILE A 102 3.49 -1.75 11.31
C ILE A 102 4.91 -1.25 11.59
N GLU A 103 5.44 -1.60 12.74
CA GLU A 103 6.81 -1.28 13.14
C GLU A 103 7.72 -2.45 12.75
N CYS A 104 8.80 -2.11 12.06
CA CYS A 104 9.82 -3.05 11.60
C CYS A 104 11.20 -2.59 12.07
N ALA A 105 12.09 -3.56 12.27
CA ALA A 105 13.51 -3.34 12.47
C ALA A 105 14.28 -3.71 11.20
N SER A 106 15.41 -3.06 10.98
CA SER A 106 16.42 -3.38 9.96
C SER A 106 17.78 -2.99 10.53
N ALA A 107 18.87 -3.55 9.99
CA ALA A 107 20.23 -3.14 10.31
C ALA A 107 20.48 -1.65 10.04
N ALA A 108 19.75 -1.05 9.08
CA ALA A 108 19.83 0.38 8.77
C ALA A 108 18.99 1.27 9.72
N GLY A 109 18.27 0.67 10.67
CA GLY A 109 17.41 1.37 11.63
C GLY A 109 15.94 0.94 11.56
N PRO A 110 15.09 1.52 12.42
CA PRO A 110 13.66 1.24 12.45
C PRO A 110 12.97 1.76 11.19
N VAL A 111 11.96 1.03 10.75
CA VAL A 111 11.08 1.42 9.64
C VAL A 111 9.65 1.31 10.13
N ARG A 112 8.81 2.33 9.87
CA ARG A 112 7.36 2.18 10.09
C ARG A 112 6.63 2.21 8.78
N LEU A 113 5.75 1.25 8.62
CA LEU A 113 4.81 1.19 7.52
C LEU A 113 3.42 1.52 8.06
N TRP A 114 2.55 2.02 7.21
CA TRP A 114 1.12 1.99 7.48
C TRP A 114 0.38 1.32 6.35
N ALA A 115 -0.65 0.58 6.73
CA ALA A 115 -1.55 -0.08 5.81
C ALA A 115 -2.96 -0.06 6.39
N ARG A 116 -3.97 -0.20 5.52
CA ARG A 116 -5.33 -0.44 6.01
C ARG A 116 -5.40 -1.77 6.75
N ARG A 117 -6.30 -1.89 7.73
CA ARG A 117 -6.46 -3.08 8.57
C ARG A 117 -6.58 -4.36 7.74
N GLU A 118 -7.38 -4.32 6.68
CA GLU A 118 -7.61 -5.46 5.78
C GLU A 118 -6.36 -5.96 5.06
N HIS A 119 -5.35 -5.11 4.86
CA HIS A 119 -4.10 -5.47 4.16
C HIS A 119 -2.91 -5.64 5.09
N ALA A 120 -3.00 -5.19 6.35
CA ALA A 120 -1.89 -5.21 7.28
C ALA A 120 -1.37 -6.63 7.53
N LEU A 121 -2.27 -7.61 7.67
CA LEU A 121 -1.91 -9.01 7.88
C LEU A 121 -1.11 -9.57 6.70
N LEU A 122 -1.57 -9.32 5.47
CA LEU A 122 -0.87 -9.76 4.26
C LEU A 122 0.53 -9.13 4.16
N ILE A 123 0.66 -7.86 4.48
CA ILE A 123 1.95 -7.15 4.46
C ILE A 123 2.90 -7.71 5.52
N VAL A 124 2.42 -7.97 6.73
CA VAL A 124 3.23 -8.59 7.79
C VAL A 124 3.72 -9.97 7.36
N GLU A 125 2.84 -10.77 6.76
CA GLU A 125 3.19 -12.10 6.26
C GLU A 125 4.27 -12.03 5.17
N MET A 126 4.15 -11.08 4.23
CA MET A 126 5.17 -10.86 3.21
C MET A 126 6.54 -10.49 3.81
N ILE A 127 6.55 -9.60 4.82
CA ILE A 127 7.79 -9.19 5.49
C ILE A 127 8.44 -10.39 6.21
N ARG A 128 7.64 -11.22 6.88
CA ARG A 128 8.14 -12.40 7.59
C ARG A 128 8.81 -13.39 6.64
N ARG A 129 8.20 -13.66 5.48
CA ARG A 129 8.78 -14.57 4.47
C ARG A 129 10.13 -14.09 3.96
N THR A 130 10.29 -12.78 3.75
CA THR A 130 11.56 -12.19 3.33
C THR A 130 12.63 -12.26 4.42
N GLY A 131 12.25 -12.26 5.70
CA GLY A 131 13.15 -12.34 6.84
C GLY A 131 13.62 -13.75 7.22
N THR A 132 12.94 -14.80 6.76
CA THR A 132 13.37 -16.19 6.93
C THR A 132 14.39 -16.57 5.85
N PRO A 133 15.65 -16.87 6.19
CA PRO A 133 16.56 -17.50 5.24
C PRO A 133 15.94 -18.84 4.82
N ASN A 134 15.87 -19.07 3.52
CA ASN A 134 15.38 -20.31 2.95
C ASN A 134 16.37 -21.43 3.36
N LEU A 135 16.06 -22.20 4.42
CA LEU A 135 16.86 -23.32 4.91
C LEU A 135 16.74 -24.57 4.00
N SER A 136 16.46 -24.36 2.72
CA SER A 136 16.24 -25.41 1.71
C SER A 136 17.30 -25.29 0.62
N MET A 137 18.55 -25.54 0.96
CA MET A 137 19.51 -26.08 -0.01
C MET A 137 20.29 -27.22 0.67
N PRO A 138 20.23 -28.45 0.13
CA PRO A 138 21.06 -29.56 0.56
C PRO A 138 22.54 -29.37 0.16
#